data_AF-A0A498G0C5-F1
#
_entry.id   AF-A0A498G0C5-F1
#
_cell.length_a   1.000
_cell.length_b   1.000
_cell.length_c   1.000
_cell.angle_alpha   90.00
_cell.angle_beta   90.00
_cell.angle_gamma   90.00
#
_symmetry.space_group_name_H-M   'P 1'
#
loop_
_entity.id
_entity.type
_entity.pdbx_description
1 polymer ?
#
loop_
_entity_poly.entity_id
_entity_poly.type
_entity_poly.pdbx_seq_one_letter_code
_entity_poly.pdbx_strand_id
1 'polypeptide(L)'
;PEMDGLIGDQMDRRTVLLESVKYGVPLVILIYVLGVLQYTVMTAALYTALSMIAFGIGVPQIQAALDGESNREAFVETLEQTIDGFREGVIVVAPVTIILAAINGVVDILMATGVPTAISLTLLDLSGGIAIVAFMLAMIICIILGLGMPTTAA
;
A
#
# COMPACT_ATOMS: atom_id res chain seq x y z
N PRO A 1 29.58 -3.21 -29.54
CA PRO A 1 28.14 -3.38 -29.29
C PRO A 1 27.46 -2.02 -29.26
N GLU A 2 26.96 -1.62 -30.43
CA GLU A 2 26.25 -0.37 -30.68
C GLU A 2 25.15 -0.10 -29.65
N MET A 3 25.19 1.08 -29.05
CA MET A 3 24.07 1.66 -28.31
C MET A 3 23.24 2.53 -29.27
N ASP A 4 22.72 1.92 -30.34
CA ASP A 4 22.01 2.64 -31.41
C ASP A 4 20.60 2.04 -31.65
N GLY A 5 19.88 1.78 -30.55
CA GLY A 5 18.52 1.24 -30.58
C GLY A 5 17.62 1.65 -29.41
N LEU A 6 18.10 2.54 -28.53
CA LEU A 6 17.38 2.94 -27.30
C LEU A 6 16.66 4.30 -27.42
N ILE A 7 16.68 4.92 -28.60
CA ILE A 7 15.95 6.16 -28.90
C ILE A 7 15.14 5.92 -30.18
N GLY A 8 14.13 5.05 -30.11
CA GLY A 8 13.41 4.69 -31.33
C GLY A 8 12.20 3.80 -31.15
N ASP A 9 12.02 3.16 -30.00
CA ASP A 9 10.75 2.49 -29.71
C ASP A 9 9.72 3.57 -29.40
N GLN A 10 9.18 4.19 -30.45
CA GLN A 10 7.94 4.93 -30.36
C GLN A 10 6.85 3.90 -30.05
N MET A 11 6.72 3.54 -28.78
CA MET A 11 5.52 2.93 -28.25
C MET A 11 4.35 3.73 -28.80
N ASP A 12 3.46 3.05 -29.53
CA ASP A 12 2.31 3.69 -30.17
C ASP A 12 1.64 4.64 -29.18
N ARG A 13 1.32 5.86 -29.60
CA ARG A 13 0.86 6.93 -28.70
C ARG A 13 -0.34 6.48 -27.84
N ARG A 14 -1.07 5.47 -28.31
CA ARG A 14 -2.18 4.81 -27.62
C ARG A 14 -1.74 3.91 -26.47
N THR A 15 -0.65 3.14 -26.58
CA THR A 15 -0.15 2.29 -25.48
C THR A 15 0.35 3.15 -24.32
N VAL A 16 1.09 4.23 -24.62
CA VAL A 16 1.53 5.21 -23.61
C VAL A 16 0.33 5.91 -22.92
N LEU A 17 -0.72 6.25 -23.68
CA LEU A 17 -1.95 6.83 -23.11
C LEU A 17 -2.69 5.82 -22.24
N LEU A 18 -2.82 4.56 -22.66
CA LEU A 18 -3.48 3.51 -21.89
C LEU A 18 -2.71 3.19 -20.60
N GLU A 19 -1.38 3.19 -20.64
CA GLU A 19 -0.54 2.98 -19.47
C GLU A 19 -0.63 4.16 -18.49
N SER A 20 -0.64 5.39 -19.01
CA SER A 20 -0.85 6.60 -18.19
C SER A 20 -2.22 6.59 -17.50
N VAL A 21 -3.27 6.11 -18.17
CA VAL A 21 -4.61 5.97 -17.60
C VAL A 21 -4.65 4.86 -16.55
N LYS A 22 -3.97 3.73 -16.79
CA LYS A 22 -3.90 2.58 -15.86
C LYS A 22 -3.40 2.98 -14.47
N TYR A 23 -2.38 3.83 -14.40
CA TYR A 23 -1.80 4.30 -13.13
C TYR A 23 -2.37 5.64 -12.66
N GLY A 24 -2.79 6.52 -13.58
CA GLY A 24 -3.36 7.82 -13.24
C GLY A 24 -4.72 7.73 -12.57
N VAL A 25 -5.59 6.81 -13.01
CA VAL A 25 -6.94 6.68 -12.44
C VAL A 25 -6.91 6.23 -10.96
N PRO A 26 -6.18 5.17 -10.58
CA PRO A 26 -6.03 4.80 -9.16
C PRO A 26 -5.49 5.93 -8.29
N LEU A 27 -4.53 6.71 -8.78
CA LEU A 27 -3.96 7.84 -8.05
C LEU A 27 -4.99 8.95 -7.81
N VAL A 28 -5.79 9.29 -8.82
CA VAL A 28 -6.88 10.27 -8.68
C VAL A 28 -7.94 9.76 -7.70
N ILE A 29 -8.28 8.47 -7.75
CA ILE A 29 -9.22 7.85 -6.79
C ILE A 29 -8.67 7.98 -5.36
N LEU A 30 -7.40 7.67 -5.13
CA LEU A 30 -6.77 7.79 -3.82
C LEU A 30 -6.88 9.24 -3.30
N ILE A 31 -6.45 10.22 -4.09
CA ILE A 31 -6.52 11.65 -3.71
C ILE A 31 -7.96 12.09 -3.46
N TYR A 32 -8.91 11.65 -4.27
CA TYR A 32 -10.31 12.04 -4.13
C TYR A 32 -10.95 11.44 -2.87
N VAL A 33 -10.75 10.15 -2.62
CA VAL A 33 -11.31 9.45 -1.47
C VAL A 33 -10.73 9.98 -0.15
N LEU A 34 -9.44 10.31 -0.13
CA LEU A 34 -8.80 10.82 1.08
C LEU A 34 -9.03 12.33 1.27
N GLY A 35 -8.92 13.12 0.20
CA GLY A 35 -8.98 14.58 0.25
C GLY A 35 -10.38 15.15 0.31
N VAL A 36 -11.33 14.60 -0.46
CA VAL A 36 -12.70 15.14 -0.58
C VAL A 36 -13.67 14.38 0.31
N LEU A 37 -13.67 13.04 0.22
CA LEU A 37 -14.59 12.20 1.00
C LEU A 37 -14.14 12.03 2.47
N GLN A 38 -12.88 12.38 2.78
CA GLN A 38 -12.29 12.29 4.12
C GLN A 38 -12.46 10.90 4.76
N TYR A 39 -12.42 9.86 3.93
CA TYR A 39 -12.48 8.49 4.40
C TYR A 39 -11.17 8.07 5.07
N THR A 40 -11.23 6.97 5.82
CA THR A 40 -10.04 6.45 6.50
C THR A 40 -9.05 5.90 5.49
N VAL A 41 -7.75 5.99 5.81
CA VAL A 41 -6.63 5.55 4.95
C VAL A 41 -6.84 4.11 4.47
N MET A 42 -7.31 3.21 5.34
CA MET A 42 -7.60 1.82 5.01
C MET A 42 -8.64 1.68 3.89
N THR A 43 -9.76 2.40 3.99
CA THR A 43 -10.81 2.33 2.96
C THR A 43 -10.36 2.95 1.64
N ALA A 44 -9.61 4.05 1.67
CA ALA A 44 -9.05 4.67 0.48
C ALA A 44 -8.04 3.74 -0.23
N ALA A 45 -7.18 3.07 0.53
CA ALA A 45 -6.25 2.07 0.02
C ALA A 45 -6.99 0.91 -0.64
N LEU A 46 -8.09 0.42 -0.04
CA LEU A 46 -8.91 -0.64 -0.61
C LEU A 46 -9.56 -0.24 -1.95
N TYR A 47 -10.17 0.95 -2.02
CA TYR A 47 -10.74 1.45 -3.29
C TYR A 47 -9.66 1.64 -4.37
N THR A 48 -8.48 2.11 -3.97
CA THR A 48 -7.34 2.27 -4.89
C THR A 48 -6.88 0.92 -5.43
N ALA A 49 -6.68 -0.07 -4.55
CA ALA A 49 -6.29 -1.43 -4.92
C ALA A 49 -7.31 -2.10 -5.85
N LEU A 50 -8.61 -1.98 -5.56
CA LEU A 50 -9.67 -2.49 -6.43
C LEU A 50 -9.65 -1.84 -7.81
N SER A 51 -9.45 -0.52 -7.87
CA SER A 51 -9.32 0.17 -9.15
C SER A 51 -8.08 -0.30 -9.91
N MET A 52 -6.96 -0.52 -9.21
CA MET A 52 -5.72 -0.97 -9.83
C MET A 52 -5.85 -2.39 -10.40
N ILE A 53 -6.57 -3.28 -9.71
CA ILE A 53 -6.91 -4.61 -10.23
C ILE A 53 -7.84 -4.49 -11.45
N ALA A 54 -8.88 -3.67 -11.37
CA ALA A 54 -9.83 -3.48 -12.48
C ALA A 54 -9.16 -2.92 -13.74
N PHE A 55 -8.31 -1.90 -13.61
CA PHE A 55 -7.55 -1.32 -14.72
C PHE A 55 -6.39 -2.21 -15.16
N GLY A 56 -5.75 -2.93 -14.23
CA GLY A 56 -4.68 -3.89 -14.51
C GLY A 56 -5.13 -5.05 -15.39
N ILE A 57 -6.36 -5.54 -15.18
CA ILE A 57 -6.97 -6.59 -16.00
C ILE A 57 -7.66 -6.00 -17.25
N GLY A 58 -8.29 -4.84 -17.13
CA GLY A 58 -9.07 -4.23 -18.21
C GLY A 58 -8.22 -3.69 -19.37
N VAL A 59 -7.04 -3.13 -19.10
CA VAL A 59 -6.16 -2.56 -20.14
C VAL A 59 -5.63 -3.60 -21.14
N PRO A 60 -5.06 -4.75 -20.72
CA PRO A 60 -4.61 -5.78 -21.67
C PRO A 60 -5.76 -6.41 -22.45
N GLN A 61 -6.96 -6.53 -21.85
CA GLN A 61 -8.16 -7.01 -22.54
C GLN A 61 -8.65 -6.05 -23.63
N ILE A 62 -8.59 -4.74 -23.38
CA ILE A 62 -8.95 -3.72 -24.37
C ILE A 62 -7.93 -3.71 -25.53
N GLN A 63 -6.64 -3.89 -25.25
CA GLN A 63 -5.61 -4.00 -26.30
C GLN A 63 -5.84 -5.26 -27.15
N ALA A 64 -6.02 -6.43 -26.53
CA ALA A 64 -6.30 -7.67 -27.26
C ALA A 64 -7.58 -7.61 -28.10
N ALA A 65 -8.63 -6.93 -27.63
CA ALA A 65 -9.87 -6.74 -28.38
C ALA A 65 -9.72 -5.78 -29.57
N LEU A 66 -8.78 -4.82 -29.52
CA LEU A 66 -8.50 -3.87 -30.60
C LEU A 66 -7.55 -4.45 -31.65
N ASP A 67 -6.62 -5.31 -31.25
CA ASP A 67 -5.65 -5.97 -32.15
C ASP A 67 -6.21 -7.25 -32.82
N GLY A 68 -7.37 -7.74 -32.37
CA GLY A 68 -8.09 -8.85 -33.04
C GLY A 68 -7.50 -10.25 -32.80
N GLU A 69 -6.55 -10.37 -31.88
CA GLU A 69 -5.95 -11.65 -31.47
C GLU A 69 -6.69 -12.31 -30.30
N SER A 70 -6.37 -13.59 -30.08
CA SER A 70 -7.06 -14.51 -29.17
C SER A 70 -7.22 -13.94 -27.75
N ASN A 71 -8.40 -13.37 -27.47
CA ASN A 71 -8.81 -12.85 -26.16
C ASN A 71 -8.61 -13.89 -25.02
N ARG A 72 -8.65 -15.18 -25.36
CA ARG A 72 -8.48 -16.30 -24.43
C ARG A 72 -7.04 -16.42 -23.92
N GLU A 73 -6.04 -16.10 -24.74
CA GLU A 73 -4.63 -16.22 -24.38
C GLU A 73 -4.20 -15.04 -23.48
N ALA A 74 -4.60 -13.82 -23.86
CA ALA A 74 -4.41 -12.62 -23.03
C ALA A 74 -5.09 -12.74 -21.65
N PHE A 75 -6.26 -13.39 -21.56
CA PHE A 75 -6.93 -13.63 -20.29
C PHE A 75 -6.17 -14.63 -19.41
N VAL A 76 -5.68 -15.73 -19.99
CA VAL A 76 -4.89 -16.73 -19.25
C VAL A 76 -3.59 -16.13 -18.74
N GLU A 77 -2.88 -15.37 -19.58
CA GLU A 77 -1.65 -14.69 -19.18
C GLU A 77 -1.89 -13.66 -18.07
N THR A 78 -2.94 -12.84 -18.19
CA THR A 78 -3.31 -11.87 -17.13
C THR A 78 -3.61 -12.56 -15.81
N LEU A 79 -4.28 -13.72 -15.82
CA LEU A 79 -4.53 -14.50 -14.61
C LEU A 79 -3.26 -15.10 -14.02
N GLU A 80 -2.36 -15.62 -14.86
CA GLU A 80 -1.07 -16.15 -14.40
C GLU A 80 -0.22 -15.05 -13.75
N GLN A 81 -0.14 -13.88 -14.38
CA GLN A 81 0.51 -12.69 -13.82
C GLN A 81 -0.14 -12.22 -12.51
N THR A 82 -1.47 -12.29 -12.40
CA THR A 82 -2.19 -11.92 -11.18
C THR A 82 -1.88 -12.90 -10.04
N ILE A 83 -1.83 -14.21 -10.31
CA ILE A 83 -1.49 -15.24 -9.33
C ILE A 83 -0.04 -15.10 -8.87
N ASP A 84 0.89 -14.90 -9.81
CA ASP A 84 2.31 -14.73 -9.48
C ASP A 84 2.56 -13.44 -8.70
N GLY A 85 1.88 -12.35 -9.08
CA GLY A 85 1.89 -11.10 -8.32
C GLY A 85 1.36 -11.26 -6.89
N PHE A 86 0.32 -12.09 -6.68
CA PHE A 86 -0.19 -12.39 -5.34
C PHE A 86 0.83 -13.21 -4.54
N ARG A 87 1.52 -14.17 -5.18
CA ARG A 87 2.58 -14.96 -4.55
C ARG A 87 3.75 -14.08 -4.11
N GLU A 88 4.22 -13.19 -4.97
CA GLU A 88 5.28 -12.24 -4.65
C GLU A 88 4.84 -11.28 -3.54
N GLY A 89 3.59 -10.80 -3.61
CA GLY A 89 2.98 -9.98 -2.56
C GLY A 89 3.03 -10.65 -1.19
N VAL A 90 2.66 -11.93 -1.11
CA VAL A 90 2.73 -12.72 0.14
C VAL A 90 4.18 -12.85 0.64
N ILE A 91 5.14 -13.12 -0.24
CA ILE A 91 6.55 -13.26 0.12
C ILE A 91 7.10 -11.96 0.73
N VAL A 92 6.75 -10.82 0.14
CA VAL A 92 7.21 -9.49 0.61
C VAL A 92 6.58 -9.12 1.96
N VAL A 93 5.30 -9.42 2.20
CA VAL A 93 4.62 -9.07 3.46
C VAL A 93 4.78 -10.10 4.57
N ALA A 94 5.24 -11.33 4.27
CA ALA A 94 5.44 -12.40 5.24
C ALA A 94 6.28 -12.00 6.48
N PRO A 95 7.47 -11.38 6.36
CA PRO A 95 8.25 -11.01 7.55
C PRO A 95 7.50 -10.01 8.44
N VAL A 96 6.75 -9.09 7.82
CA VAL A 96 5.99 -8.06 8.52
C VAL A 96 4.83 -8.69 9.28
N THR A 97 4.08 -9.60 8.65
CA THR A 97 2.96 -10.29 9.32
C THR A 97 3.43 -11.18 10.47
N ILE A 98 4.59 -11.84 10.34
CA ILE A 98 5.20 -12.62 11.43
C ILE A 98 5.52 -11.72 12.63
N ILE A 99 6.14 -10.55 12.39
CA ILE A 99 6.46 -9.59 13.45
C ILE A 99 5.19 -9.07 14.12
N LEU A 100 4.17 -8.68 13.34
CA LEU A 100 2.89 -8.23 13.90
C LEU A 100 2.20 -9.33 14.73
N ALA A 101 2.22 -10.58 14.27
CA ALA A 101 1.64 -11.70 15.02
C ALA A 101 2.35 -11.88 16.38
N ALA A 102 3.68 -11.82 16.40
CA ALA A 102 4.45 -11.91 17.64
C ALA A 102 4.19 -10.71 18.58
N ILE A 103 4.12 -9.50 18.04
CA ILE A 103 3.84 -8.28 18.82
C ILE A 103 2.45 -8.36 19.44
N ASN A 104 1.43 -8.85 18.74
CA ASN A 104 0.10 -9.01 19.33
C ASN A 104 0.14 -9.92 20.57
N GLY A 105 0.87 -11.05 20.51
CA GLY A 105 1.04 -11.91 21.69
C GLY A 105 1.73 -11.21 22.87
N VAL A 106 2.71 -10.35 22.61
CA VAL A 106 3.36 -9.53 23.66
C VAL A 106 2.38 -8.48 24.19
N VAL A 107 1.67 -7.78 23.31
CA VAL A 107 0.67 -6.76 23.66
C VAL A 107 -0.42 -7.38 24.53
N ASP A 108 -0.90 -8.58 24.24
CA ASP A 108 -1.93 -9.26 25.03
C ASP A 108 -1.47 -9.51 26.48
N ILE A 109 -0.21 -9.93 26.67
CA ILE A 109 0.38 -10.11 28.01
C ILE A 109 0.53 -8.76 28.73
N LEU A 110 0.96 -7.72 28.01
CA LEU A 110 1.07 -6.36 28.56
C LEU A 110 -0.30 -5.78 28.94
N MET A 111 -1.34 -6.06 28.16
CA MET A 111 -2.71 -5.67 28.45
C MET A 111 -3.25 -6.40 29.68
N ALA A 112 -2.99 -7.71 29.79
CA ALA A 112 -3.36 -8.49 30.98
C ALA A 112 -2.68 -7.99 32.26
N THR A 113 -1.46 -7.44 32.16
CA THR A 113 -0.72 -6.86 33.29
C THR A 113 -1.03 -5.37 33.52
N GLY A 114 -1.77 -4.72 32.61
CA GLY A 114 -2.14 -3.31 32.72
C GLY A 114 -0.99 -2.32 32.50
N VAL A 115 0.17 -2.81 32.02
CA VAL A 115 1.38 -1.98 31.79
C VAL A 115 1.10 -0.81 30.83
N PRO A 116 0.42 -0.98 29.67
CA PRO A 116 0.14 0.11 28.75
C PRO A 116 -0.69 1.23 29.40
N THR A 117 -1.65 0.86 30.24
CA THR A 117 -2.49 1.81 30.99
C THR A 117 -1.66 2.58 32.01
N ALA A 118 -0.78 1.91 32.76
CA ALA A 118 0.10 2.56 33.71
C ALA A 118 1.06 3.55 33.03
N ILE A 119 1.65 3.16 31.90
CA ILE A 119 2.52 4.04 31.10
C ILE A 119 1.73 5.26 30.59
N SER A 120 0.51 5.05 30.08
CA SER A 120 -0.35 6.15 29.60
C SER A 120 -0.67 7.17 30.69
N LEU A 121 -1.01 6.68 31.90
CA LEU A 121 -1.28 7.56 33.05
C LEU A 121 -0.02 8.31 33.50
N THR A 122 1.13 7.63 33.60
CA THR A 122 2.39 8.29 33.97
C THR A 122 2.82 9.36 32.96
N LEU A 123 2.51 9.17 31.68
CA LEU A 123 2.75 10.18 30.64
C LEU A 123 1.82 11.38 30.81
N LEU A 124 0.55 11.16 31.13
CA LEU A 124 -0.41 12.24 31.39
C LEU A 124 -0.03 13.05 32.64
N ASP A 125 0.40 12.36 33.70
CA ASP A 125 0.85 12.99 34.95
C ASP A 125 2.14 13.79 34.72
N LEU A 126 3.12 13.22 34.00
CA LEU A 126 4.37 13.91 33.64
C LEU A 126 4.12 15.11 32.71
N SER A 127 3.09 15.01 31.87
CA SER A 127 2.65 16.08 30.97
C SER A 127 1.84 17.19 31.68
N GLY A 128 1.49 17.03 32.96
CA GLY A 128 0.66 17.98 33.70
C GLY A 128 -0.75 18.14 33.14
N GLY A 129 -1.28 17.13 32.43
CA GLY A 129 -2.60 17.16 31.80
C GLY A 129 -2.72 17.99 30.51
N ILE A 130 -1.63 18.56 30.00
CA ILE A 130 -1.65 19.38 28.77
C ILE A 130 -1.35 18.49 27.55
N ALA A 131 -2.35 18.28 26.68
CA ALA A 131 -2.23 17.40 25.51
C ALA A 131 -1.00 17.67 24.61
N ILE A 132 -0.62 18.94 24.43
CA ILE A 132 0.55 19.33 23.62
C ILE A 132 1.86 18.75 24.19
N VAL A 133 2.01 18.76 25.52
CA VAL A 133 3.24 18.29 26.18
C VAL A 133 3.30 16.76 26.12
N ALA A 134 2.16 16.09 26.26
CA ALA A 134 2.04 14.64 26.13
C ALA A 134 2.45 14.16 24.73
N PHE A 135 2.02 14.86 23.67
CA PHE A 135 2.42 14.53 22.30
C PHE A 135 3.91 14.75 22.05
N MET A 136 4.49 15.82 22.58
CA MET A 136 5.94 16.06 22.48
C MET A 136 6.75 14.97 23.19
N LEU A 137 6.35 14.59 24.41
CA LEU A 137 6.98 13.49 25.15
C LEU A 137 6.82 12.15 24.41
N ALA A 138 5.63 11.86 23.90
CA ALA A 138 5.37 10.65 23.11
C ALA A 138 6.23 10.60 21.84
N MET A 139 6.36 11.72 21.12
CA MET A 139 7.21 11.81 19.92
C MET A 139 8.67 11.54 20.25
N ILE A 140 9.20 12.14 21.33
CA ILE A 140 10.57 11.91 21.79
C ILE A 140 10.78 10.43 22.15
N ILE A 141 9.85 9.83 22.88
CA ILE A 141 9.92 8.41 23.26
C ILE A 141 9.90 7.52 22.03
N CYS A 142 9.03 7.79 21.04
CA CYS A 142 9.00 7.03 19.77
C CYS A 142 10.32 7.13 18.99
N ILE A 143 10.96 8.31 18.96
CA ILE A 143 12.26 8.51 18.32
C ILE A 143 13.36 7.72 19.04
N ILE A 144 13.41 7.78 20.38
CA ILE A 144 14.41 7.07 21.19
C ILE A 144 14.23 5.55 21.06
N LEU A 145 12.98 5.07 21.09
CA LEU A 145 12.66 3.65 20.92
C LEU A 145 12.91 3.16 19.50
N GLY A 146 13.07 4.07 18.53
CA GLY A 146 13.41 3.72 17.17
C GLY A 146 12.40 2.77 16.53
N LEU A 147 11.09 2.99 16.79
CA LEU A 147 10.00 2.26 16.13
C LEU A 147 9.98 2.64 14.64
N GLY A 148 10.94 2.11 13.88
CA GLY A 148 10.96 2.11 12.44
C GLY A 148 9.87 1.16 11.97
N MET A 149 8.63 1.66 11.94
CA MET A 149 7.54 0.91 11.33
C MET A 149 7.98 0.54 9.91
N PRO A 150 7.98 -0.75 9.54
CA PRO A 150 8.38 -1.16 8.22
C PRO A 150 7.48 -0.41 7.23
N THR A 151 8.06 0.20 6.20
CA THR A 151 7.35 1.04 5.22
C THR A 151 6.25 0.29 4.47
N THR A 152 6.15 -1.03 4.65
CA THR A 152 5.03 -1.88 4.25
C THR A 152 3.74 -1.64 5.05
N ALA A 153 3.80 -0.99 6.21
CA ALA A 153 2.66 -0.66 7.06
C ALA A 153 2.17 0.79 6.91
N ALA A 154 2.90 1.62 6.14
CA ALA A 154 2.56 3.01 5.82
C ALA A 154 1.78 3.12 4.51
#